data_AF-A0A7Z2V813-F1
#
_entry.id   AF-A0A7Z2V813-F1
#
_cell.length_a   1.000
_cell.length_b   1.000
_cell.length_c   1.000
_cell.angle_alpha   90.00
_cell.angle_beta   90.00
_cell.angle_gamma   90.00
#
_symmetry.space_group_name_H-M   'P 1'
#
loop_
_entity.id
_entity.type
_entity.pdbx_description
1 polymer ?
#
loop_
_entity_poly.entity_id
_entity_poly.type
_entity_poly.pdbx_seq_one_letter_code
_entity_poly.pdbx_strand_id
1 'polypeptide(L)'
;MPIVRPLPSSSTARATGRTLPRPSQLAALGTVLCMYRPALGHELDGWQHAVEAAACRQLDSDGVREGIWFFDAEGHCCWRLYLLPDSDFLDWDRLVSRLPPLSMDAQATGPGMGLGERLWRRLAGRMRGETWRLSALRLSAGSYRAPPLAASLTTVSALGAVVAARVAHDEGIEAQVAVDDCCCARAAALRSGPITAGSDPTAMTSALLRLRR
;
A
#
# COMPACT_ATOMS: atom_id res chain seq x y z
N MET A 1 10.08 38.69 37.99
CA MET A 1 10.56 38.53 36.60
C MET A 1 10.48 37.05 36.22
N PRO A 2 9.35 36.53 35.71
CA PRO A 2 9.30 35.16 35.23
C PRO A 2 9.71 35.08 33.75
N ILE A 3 10.51 34.06 33.47
CA ILE A 3 11.18 33.76 32.21
C ILE A 3 10.15 33.41 31.14
N VAL A 4 10.07 34.23 30.09
CA VAL A 4 9.31 33.93 28.87
C VAL A 4 10.06 32.84 28.11
N ARG A 5 9.52 31.61 28.12
CA ARG A 5 9.93 30.55 27.19
C ARG A 5 9.30 30.85 25.83
N PRO A 6 10.06 31.06 24.75
CA PRO A 6 9.48 31.14 23.42
C PRO A 6 8.92 29.77 23.04
N LEU A 7 7.62 29.73 22.71
CA LEU A 7 6.98 28.60 22.04
C LEU A 7 7.73 28.34 20.72
N PRO A 8 7.96 27.06 20.33
CA PRO A 8 8.53 26.77 19.02
C PRO A 8 7.59 27.33 17.96
N SER A 9 8.10 28.28 17.19
CA SER A 9 7.40 28.90 16.07
C SER A 9 6.94 27.80 15.13
N SER A 10 5.62 27.63 15.02
CA SER A 10 4.98 26.86 13.97
C SER A 10 5.41 27.48 12.64
N SER A 11 6.45 26.91 12.04
CA SER A 11 6.91 27.30 10.72
C SER A 11 5.83 26.86 9.73
N THR A 12 4.87 27.76 9.49
CA THR A 12 4.00 27.80 8.32
C THR A 12 4.87 28.08 7.08
N ALA A 13 5.75 27.13 6.76
CA ALA A 13 6.25 27.00 5.40
C ALA A 13 5.12 26.35 4.60
N ARG A 14 4.13 27.15 4.20
CA ARG A 14 3.35 26.84 3.01
C ARG A 14 4.34 26.82 1.85
N ALA A 15 4.92 25.65 1.61
CA ALA A 15 5.57 25.34 0.35
C ALA A 15 4.45 25.21 -0.68
N THR A 16 3.99 26.35 -1.20
CA THR A 16 3.14 26.45 -2.37
C THR A 16 3.96 26.03 -3.59
N GLY A 17 4.09 24.73 -3.77
CA GLY A 17 4.57 24.10 -4.98
C GLY A 17 3.79 22.80 -5.11
N ARG A 18 3.00 22.67 -6.17
CA ARG A 18 2.37 21.40 -6.56
C ARG A 18 3.48 20.36 -6.71
N THR A 19 3.71 19.57 -5.66
CA THR A 19 4.84 18.64 -5.59
C THR A 19 4.34 17.25 -5.98
N LEU A 20 3.86 17.13 -7.21
CA LEU A 20 3.46 15.83 -7.72
C LEU A 20 4.72 15.06 -8.20
N PRO A 21 4.93 13.81 -7.75
CA PRO A 21 5.98 12.95 -8.25
C PRO A 21 5.95 12.83 -9.77
N ARG A 22 7.10 12.91 -10.42
CA ARG A 22 7.21 12.62 -11.86
C ARG A 22 6.87 11.14 -12.11
N PRO A 23 6.27 10.80 -13.26
CA PRO A 23 5.96 9.41 -13.61
C PRO A 23 7.17 8.46 -13.50
N SER A 24 8.36 8.92 -13.91
CA SER A 24 9.60 8.14 -13.80
C SER A 24 10.03 7.87 -12.35
N GLN A 25 9.72 8.77 -11.41
CA GLN A 25 10.00 8.56 -9.99
C GLN A 25 9.05 7.53 -9.39
N LEU A 26 7.79 7.51 -9.81
CA LEU A 26 6.82 6.49 -9.39
C LEU A 26 7.16 5.12 -9.98
N ALA A 27 7.58 5.07 -11.24
CA ALA A 27 8.04 3.85 -11.89
C ALA A 27 9.28 3.24 -11.20
N ALA A 28 10.17 4.08 -10.67
CA ALA A 28 11.37 3.63 -9.96
C ALA A 28 11.04 2.89 -8.65
N LEU A 29 9.87 3.12 -8.04
CA LEU A 29 9.44 2.41 -6.83
C LEU A 29 9.25 0.89 -7.06
N GLY A 30 9.08 0.47 -8.32
CA GLY A 30 8.85 -0.92 -8.67
C GLY A 30 7.48 -1.40 -8.20
N THR A 31 7.48 -2.38 -7.28
CA THR A 31 6.26 -2.95 -6.71
C THR A 31 5.80 -2.14 -5.52
N VAL A 32 4.56 -1.67 -5.53
CA VAL A 32 3.96 -0.88 -4.44
C VAL A 32 2.56 -1.40 -4.14
N LEU A 33 2.10 -1.13 -2.91
CA LEU A 33 0.71 -1.38 -2.55
C LEU A 33 -0.10 -0.12 -2.85
N CYS A 34 -1.03 -0.24 -3.77
CA CYS A 34 -1.88 0.86 -4.20
C CYS A 34 -3.25 0.77 -3.55
N MET A 35 -3.73 1.89 -3.04
CA MET A 35 -5.09 2.06 -2.56
C MET A 35 -5.79 3.14 -3.39
N TYR A 36 -6.90 2.77 -4.02
CA TYR A 36 -7.61 3.58 -5.00
C TYR A 36 -9.12 3.48 -4.83
N ARG A 37 -9.85 4.44 -5.39
CA ARG A 37 -11.32 4.47 -5.39
C ARG A 37 -11.82 3.95 -6.75
N PRO A 38 -12.52 2.81 -6.82
CA PRO A 38 -13.13 2.30 -8.05
C PRO A 38 -14.13 3.27 -8.68
N ALA A 39 -14.72 4.16 -7.87
CA ALA A 39 -15.61 5.21 -8.36
C ALA A 39 -14.90 6.22 -9.28
N LEU A 40 -13.58 6.39 -9.14
CA LEU A 40 -12.75 7.21 -10.04
C LEU A 40 -12.27 6.41 -11.25
N GLY A 41 -12.50 5.10 -11.30
CA GLY A 41 -12.10 4.20 -12.39
C GLY A 41 -11.06 3.17 -11.95
N HIS A 42 -10.03 3.02 -12.76
CA HIS A 42 -8.92 2.09 -12.61
C HIS A 42 -7.86 2.58 -11.61
N GLU A 43 -6.87 1.73 -11.34
CA GLU A 43 -5.85 1.91 -10.30
C GLU A 43 -5.02 3.18 -10.45
N LEU A 44 -4.88 3.70 -11.67
CA LEU A 44 -4.13 4.94 -11.96
C LEU A 44 -5.00 6.18 -12.13
N ASP A 45 -6.32 6.04 -12.17
CA ASP A 45 -7.18 7.20 -12.44
C ASP A 45 -7.13 8.20 -11.27
N GLY A 46 -7.00 7.70 -10.04
CA GLY A 46 -6.71 8.55 -8.88
C GLY A 46 -5.41 9.36 -9.02
N TRP A 47 -4.37 8.80 -9.64
CA TRP A 47 -3.13 9.53 -9.92
C TRP A 47 -3.31 10.61 -10.99
N GLN A 48 -4.10 10.33 -12.04
CA GLN A 48 -4.36 11.31 -13.11
C GLN A 48 -5.12 12.54 -12.60
N HIS A 49 -5.97 12.36 -11.59
CA HIS A 49 -6.70 13.45 -10.93
C HIS A 49 -5.88 14.16 -9.84
N ALA A 50 -4.73 13.60 -9.45
CA ALA A 50 -3.93 14.17 -8.37
C ALA A 50 -3.16 15.41 -8.83
N VAL A 51 -3.25 16.48 -8.04
CA VAL A 51 -2.48 17.71 -8.25
C VAL A 51 -1.37 17.89 -7.21
N GLU A 52 -1.51 17.21 -6.07
CA GLU A 52 -0.59 17.28 -4.94
C GLU A 52 -0.31 15.89 -4.37
N ALA A 53 0.87 15.74 -3.76
CA ALA A 53 1.25 14.55 -3.02
C ALA A 53 1.98 14.92 -1.73
N ALA A 54 1.81 14.10 -0.70
CA ALA A 54 2.46 14.25 0.59
C ALA A 54 2.96 12.90 1.11
N ALA A 55 4.10 12.93 1.81
CA ALA A 55 4.66 11.79 2.51
C ALA A 55 3.91 11.57 3.83
N CYS A 56 3.43 10.35 4.05
CA CYS A 56 2.73 9.95 5.26
C CYS A 56 3.56 8.89 6.01
N ARG A 57 3.80 9.13 7.29
CA ARG A 57 4.42 8.15 8.18
C ARG A 57 3.52 7.97 9.40
N GLN A 58 2.96 6.78 9.54
CA GLN A 58 2.05 6.43 10.62
C GLN A 58 2.73 5.41 11.54
N LEU A 59 2.63 5.63 12.83
CA LEU A 59 3.04 4.64 13.83
C LEU A 59 1.81 3.81 14.19
N ASP A 60 1.88 2.50 13.99
CA ASP A 60 0.91 1.52 14.45
C ASP A 60 1.52 0.64 15.57
N SER A 61 0.73 -0.26 16.15
CA SER A 61 1.19 -1.16 17.21
C SER A 61 2.29 -2.12 16.75
N ASP A 62 2.41 -2.33 15.44
CA ASP A 62 3.24 -3.35 14.83
C ASP A 62 4.44 -2.73 14.09
N GLY A 63 4.59 -1.41 14.14
CA GLY A 63 5.71 -0.68 13.57
C GLY A 63 5.33 0.63 12.89
N VAL A 64 6.23 1.09 12.02
CA VAL A 64 6.04 2.28 11.22
C VAL A 64 5.51 1.87 9.85
N ARG A 65 4.41 2.47 9.44
CA ARG A 65 3.87 2.42 8.08
C ARG A 65 4.25 3.69 7.34
N GLU A 66 4.84 3.51 6.16
CA GLU A 66 5.15 4.60 5.26
C GLU A 66 4.24 4.56 4.03
N GLY A 67 3.79 5.72 3.61
CA GLY A 67 2.94 5.87 2.43
C GLY A 67 3.08 7.24 1.78
N ILE A 68 2.57 7.35 0.56
CA ILE A 68 2.46 8.60 -0.19
C ILE A 68 0.99 8.80 -0.51
N TRP A 69 0.45 9.95 -0.12
CA TRP A 69 -0.95 10.29 -0.30
C TRP A 69 -1.07 11.34 -1.38
N PHE A 70 -2.02 11.15 -2.29
CA PHE A 70 -2.27 12.04 -3.41
C PHE A 70 -3.65 12.67 -3.26
N PHE A 71 -3.72 13.94 -3.65
CA PHE A 71 -4.90 14.77 -3.47
C PHE A 71 -5.34 15.39 -4.79
N ASP A 72 -6.65 15.43 -5.02
CA ASP A 72 -7.27 16.11 -6.15
C ASP A 72 -7.26 17.64 -5.97
N ALA A 73 -7.75 18.37 -6.98
CA ALA A 73 -7.79 19.84 -6.96
C ALA A 73 -8.71 20.38 -5.86
N GLU A 74 -9.63 19.56 -5.38
CA GLU A 74 -10.56 19.85 -4.28
C GLU A 74 -9.94 19.53 -2.90
N GLY A 75 -8.75 18.95 -2.87
CA GLY A 75 -8.03 18.58 -1.65
C GLY A 75 -8.47 17.23 -1.04
N HIS A 76 -9.29 16.45 -1.74
CA HIS A 76 -9.66 15.11 -1.29
C HIS A 76 -8.57 14.10 -1.66
N CYS A 77 -8.34 13.15 -0.75
CA CYS A 77 -7.42 12.06 -1.03
C CYS A 77 -8.04 11.10 -2.06
N CYS A 78 -7.45 11.07 -3.26
CA CYS A 78 -7.93 10.29 -4.40
C CYS A 78 -7.11 9.01 -4.65
N TRP A 79 -5.85 8.97 -4.17
CA TRP A 79 -4.94 7.85 -4.39
C TRP A 79 -3.90 7.74 -3.28
N ARG A 80 -3.50 6.52 -2.91
CA ARG A 80 -2.45 6.29 -1.92
C ARG A 80 -1.55 5.13 -2.34
N LEU A 81 -0.26 5.28 -2.03
CA LEU A 81 0.73 4.23 -2.17
C LEU A 81 1.29 3.90 -0.79
N TYR A 82 1.54 2.62 -0.52
CA TYR A 82 2.24 2.15 0.67
C TYR A 82 3.49 1.36 0.30
N LEU A 83 4.51 1.51 1.15
CA LEU A 83 5.75 0.77 1.03
C LEU A 83 5.48 -0.73 1.28
N LEU A 84 5.97 -1.57 0.37
CA LEU A 84 6.05 -3.01 0.56
C LEU A 84 7.51 -3.43 0.76
N PRO A 85 7.75 -4.61 1.38
CA PRO A 85 9.07 -5.23 1.36
C PRO A 85 9.61 -5.47 -0.06
N ASP A 86 8.71 -5.63 -1.02
CA ASP A 86 8.97 -5.83 -2.45
C ASP A 86 9.30 -4.52 -3.22
N SER A 87 9.13 -3.37 -2.58
CA SER A 87 9.40 -2.06 -3.19
C SER A 87 10.89 -1.76 -3.25
N ASP A 88 11.31 -0.92 -4.21
CA ASP A 88 12.65 -0.34 -4.17
C ASP A 88 12.74 0.70 -3.04
N PHE A 89 13.32 0.28 -1.91
CA PHE A 89 13.42 1.12 -0.72
C PHE A 89 14.25 2.39 -0.94
N LEU A 90 15.29 2.35 -1.77
CA LEU A 90 16.16 3.51 -1.97
C LEU A 90 15.45 4.59 -2.78
N ASP A 91 14.74 4.20 -3.84
CA ASP A 91 13.96 5.15 -4.63
C ASP A 91 12.70 5.61 -3.90
N TRP A 92 12.12 4.77 -3.04
CA TRP A 92 11.07 5.16 -2.10
C TRP A 92 11.55 6.23 -1.12
N ASP A 93 12.64 6.00 -0.40
CA ASP A 93 13.18 6.94 0.60
C ASP A 93 13.54 8.29 -0.06
N ARG A 94 14.20 8.26 -1.21
CA ARG A 94 14.49 9.47 -2.01
C ARG A 94 13.24 10.21 -2.46
N LEU A 95 12.14 9.51 -2.74
CA LEU A 95 10.89 10.14 -3.13
C LEU A 95 10.22 10.78 -1.92
N VAL A 96 10.07 10.04 -0.83
CA VAL A 96 9.50 10.50 0.43
C VAL A 96 10.25 11.71 0.98
N SER A 97 11.58 11.73 0.91
CA SER A 97 12.40 12.86 1.40
C SER A 97 12.19 14.17 0.62
N ARG A 98 11.63 14.10 -0.59
CA ARG A 98 11.34 15.27 -1.45
C ARG A 98 9.91 15.75 -1.33
N LEU A 99 9.02 14.96 -0.74
CA LEU A 99 7.62 15.30 -0.58
C LEU A 99 7.39 16.05 0.73
N PRO A 100 6.44 16.99 0.76
CA PRO A 100 6.05 17.61 2.02
C PRO A 100 5.51 16.52 2.97
N PRO A 101 5.86 16.56 4.27
CA PRO A 101 5.26 15.67 5.24
C PRO A 101 3.77 15.99 5.35
N LEU A 102 2.95 14.95 5.45
CA LEU A 102 1.51 15.09 5.63
C LEU A 102 1.24 15.69 7.01
N SER A 103 0.89 16.98 7.05
CA SER A 103 0.49 17.67 8.28
C SER A 103 -0.63 16.90 8.98
N MET A 104 -0.58 16.79 10.32
CA MET A 104 -1.67 16.21 11.09
C MET A 104 -3.02 16.89 10.79
N ASP A 105 -3.02 18.17 10.43
CA ASP A 105 -4.21 18.92 9.99
C ASP A 105 -4.81 18.43 8.66
N ALA A 106 -3.98 17.92 7.73
CA ALA A 106 -4.47 17.30 6.49
C ALA A 106 -4.98 15.86 6.72
N GLN A 107 -4.50 15.20 7.79
CA GLN A 107 -5.11 13.98 8.32
C GLN A 107 -6.38 14.25 9.14
N ALA A 108 -6.62 15.51 9.48
CA ALA A 108 -7.64 16.00 10.40
C ALA A 108 -8.52 17.06 9.73
N THR A 109 -9.56 16.60 9.05
CA THR A 109 -10.85 17.29 9.20
C THR A 109 -11.38 17.09 10.63
N GLY A 110 -10.65 17.58 11.64
CA GLY A 110 -11.03 17.54 13.06
C GLY A 110 -9.84 17.50 14.06
N PRO A 111 -9.63 18.53 14.91
CA PRO A 111 -8.49 18.60 15.82
C PRO A 111 -8.70 17.68 17.05
N GLY A 112 -7.72 16.79 17.29
CA GLY A 112 -7.61 15.92 18.47
C GLY A 112 -8.48 14.68 18.40
N MET A 113 -7.94 13.53 17.97
CA MET A 113 -8.82 12.39 17.61
C MET A 113 -8.31 11.03 18.12
N GLY A 114 -9.13 10.39 18.95
CA GLY A 114 -8.84 9.16 19.68
C GLY A 114 -9.25 7.89 18.92
N LEU A 115 -9.18 6.74 19.61
CA LEU A 115 -9.56 5.41 19.09
C LEU A 115 -10.98 5.39 18.49
N GLY A 116 -11.90 6.21 19.00
CA GLY A 116 -13.29 6.31 18.54
C GLY A 116 -13.43 6.78 17.08
N GLU A 117 -12.51 7.59 16.58
CA GLU A 117 -12.59 8.14 15.22
C GLU A 117 -11.81 7.36 14.17
N ARG A 118 -10.94 6.43 14.60
CA ARG A 118 -10.49 5.35 13.71
C ARG A 118 -11.67 4.46 13.36
N LEU A 119 -12.49 4.13 14.36
CA LEU A 119 -13.74 3.41 14.17
C LEU A 119 -14.76 4.24 13.37
N TRP A 120 -14.87 5.55 13.65
CA TRP A 120 -15.78 6.42 12.92
C TRP A 120 -15.36 6.68 11.46
N ARG A 121 -14.05 6.75 11.14
CA ARG A 121 -13.59 6.78 9.74
C ARG A 121 -13.83 5.45 9.04
N ARG A 122 -13.62 4.32 9.72
CA ARG A 122 -13.96 2.98 9.20
C ARG A 122 -15.46 2.87 8.90
N LEU A 123 -16.31 3.45 9.75
CA LEU A 123 -17.76 3.50 9.55
C LEU A 123 -18.18 4.52 8.49
N ALA A 124 -17.60 5.72 8.48
CA ALA A 124 -17.90 6.79 7.52
C ALA A 124 -17.45 6.41 6.10
N GLY A 125 -16.31 5.73 5.95
CA GLY A 125 -15.86 5.17 4.67
C GLY A 125 -16.82 4.10 4.15
N ARG A 126 -17.33 3.23 5.03
CA ARG A 126 -18.39 2.26 4.68
C ARG A 126 -19.72 2.93 4.33
N MET A 127 -20.09 4.00 5.03
CA MET A 127 -21.36 4.70 4.86
C MET A 127 -21.39 5.64 3.65
N ARG A 128 -20.24 6.18 3.20
CA ARG A 128 -20.16 7.05 2.01
C ARG A 128 -20.20 6.30 0.68
N GLY A 129 -20.22 4.97 0.66
CA GLY A 129 -20.17 4.19 -0.59
C GLY A 129 -18.83 4.30 -1.34
N GLU A 130 -17.85 5.02 -0.79
CA GLU A 130 -16.49 5.12 -1.30
C GLU A 130 -15.72 3.85 -0.94
N THR A 131 -15.99 2.77 -1.69
CA THR A 131 -15.35 1.47 -1.49
C THR A 131 -13.92 1.50 -2.00
N TRP A 132 -12.99 1.98 -1.16
CA TRP A 132 -11.58 1.87 -1.46
C TRP A 132 -11.17 0.41 -1.70
N ARG A 133 -10.30 0.20 -2.68
CA ARG A 133 -9.69 -1.10 -3.00
C ARG A 133 -8.19 -1.03 -2.85
N LEU A 134 -7.61 -2.19 -2.55
CA LEU A 134 -6.19 -2.35 -2.33
C LEU A 134 -5.64 -3.41 -3.29
N SER A 135 -4.68 -3.01 -4.11
CA SER A 135 -4.05 -3.86 -5.13
C SER A 135 -2.54 -3.69 -5.11
N ALA A 136 -1.82 -4.79 -5.27
CA ALA A 136 -0.37 -4.74 -5.49
C ALA A 136 -0.09 -4.43 -6.96
N LEU A 137 0.67 -3.37 -7.22
CA LEU A 137 0.97 -2.89 -8.56
C LEU A 137 2.46 -2.79 -8.79
N ARG A 138 2.89 -3.18 -9.99
CA ARG A 138 4.18 -2.78 -10.51
C ARG A 138 4.01 -1.54 -11.37
N LEU A 139 4.64 -0.45 -10.96
CA LEU A 139 4.63 0.81 -11.70
C LEU A 139 5.76 0.81 -12.74
N SER A 140 5.45 1.30 -13.93
CA SER A 140 6.42 1.43 -15.02
C SER A 140 6.21 2.75 -15.76
N ALA A 141 7.30 3.34 -16.23
CA ALA A 141 7.24 4.57 -16.99
C ALA A 141 6.78 4.25 -18.42
N GLY A 142 5.88 5.08 -18.94
CA GLY A 142 5.48 5.03 -20.35
C GLY A 142 6.63 5.34 -21.29
N SER A 143 6.59 4.72 -22.48
CA SER A 143 7.37 5.20 -23.62
C SER A 143 6.66 6.38 -24.31
N TYR A 144 7.31 7.00 -25.30
CA TYR A 144 6.76 8.15 -26.05
C TYR A 144 5.36 7.93 -26.65
N ARG A 145 4.94 6.67 -26.87
CA ARG A 145 3.62 6.33 -27.44
C ARG A 145 2.62 5.78 -26.40
N ALA A 146 3.03 5.66 -25.14
CA ALA A 146 2.23 5.08 -24.06
C ALA A 146 1.86 6.14 -23.02
N PRO A 147 0.86 5.88 -22.17
CA PRO A 147 0.56 6.74 -21.03
C PRO A 147 1.82 6.94 -20.17
N PRO A 148 2.05 8.15 -19.61
CA PRO A 148 3.30 8.49 -18.93
C PRO A 148 3.63 7.56 -17.74
N LEU A 149 2.60 6.99 -17.12
CA LEU A 149 2.70 5.96 -16.08
C LEU A 149 1.78 4.81 -16.46
N ALA A 150 2.29 3.59 -16.36
CA ALA A 150 1.52 2.37 -16.50
C ALA A 150 1.63 1.54 -15.22
N ALA A 151 0.55 0.85 -14.86
CA ALA A 151 0.49 -0.05 -13.73
C ALA A 151 0.03 -1.42 -14.21
N SER A 152 0.69 -2.46 -13.72
CA SER A 152 0.23 -3.84 -13.90
C SER A 152 0.04 -4.48 -12.54
N LEU A 153 -1.04 -5.24 -12.37
CA LEU A 153 -1.22 -6.10 -11.20
C LEU A 153 -0.02 -7.04 -11.08
N THR A 154 0.50 -7.17 -9.86
CA THR A 154 1.67 -8.00 -9.60
C THR A 154 1.46 -8.86 -8.37
N THR A 155 2.19 -9.96 -8.31
CA THR A 155 2.28 -10.79 -7.13
C THR A 155 3.30 -10.19 -6.16
N VAL A 156 3.08 -10.38 -4.86
CA VAL A 156 4.00 -9.91 -3.82
C VAL A 156 4.54 -11.07 -3.00
N SER A 157 5.70 -10.88 -2.39
CA SER A 157 6.22 -11.82 -1.40
C SER A 157 5.20 -12.13 -0.28
N ALA A 158 5.38 -13.25 0.40
CA ALA A 158 4.56 -13.59 1.57
C ALA A 158 4.59 -12.48 2.64
N LEU A 159 5.73 -11.81 2.82
CA LEU A 159 5.83 -10.68 3.75
C LEU A 159 5.06 -9.45 3.25
N GLY A 160 5.12 -9.15 1.96
CA GLY A 160 4.31 -8.11 1.34
C GLY A 160 2.81 -8.38 1.46
N ALA A 161 2.39 -9.64 1.36
CA ALA A 161 1.01 -10.06 1.58
C ALA A 161 0.53 -9.81 3.02
N VAL A 162 1.39 -10.07 4.01
CA VAL A 162 1.09 -9.76 5.43
C VAL A 162 0.93 -8.25 5.65
N VAL A 163 1.83 -7.44 5.08
CA VAL A 163 1.71 -5.98 5.14
C VAL A 163 0.42 -5.50 4.47
N ALA A 164 0.09 -6.03 3.29
CA ALA A 164 -1.14 -5.68 2.58
C ALA A 164 -2.40 -6.07 3.36
N ALA A 165 -2.44 -7.26 3.95
CA ALA A 165 -3.55 -7.73 4.78
C ALA A 165 -3.73 -6.84 6.02
N ARG A 166 -2.63 -6.39 6.64
CA ARG A 166 -2.67 -5.45 7.77
C ARG A 166 -3.25 -4.10 7.35
N VAL A 167 -2.76 -3.53 6.24
CA VAL A 167 -3.29 -2.25 5.73
C VAL A 167 -4.79 -2.38 5.42
N ALA A 168 -5.20 -3.48 4.79
CA ALA A 168 -6.60 -3.74 4.49
C ALA A 168 -7.46 -3.86 5.74
N HIS A 169 -6.97 -4.59 6.75
CA HIS A 169 -7.65 -4.73 8.03
C HIS A 169 -7.84 -3.38 8.73
N ASP A 170 -6.80 -2.54 8.76
CA ASP A 170 -6.84 -1.24 9.41
C ASP A 170 -7.81 -0.28 8.73
N GLU A 171 -7.77 -0.23 7.40
CA GLU A 171 -8.66 0.59 6.58
C GLU A 171 -10.07 -0.01 6.47
N GLY A 172 -10.27 -1.28 6.87
CA GLY A 172 -11.56 -1.98 6.80
C GLY A 172 -12.00 -2.31 5.37
N ILE A 173 -11.04 -2.52 4.47
CA ILE A 173 -11.24 -2.76 3.04
C ILE A 173 -10.88 -4.20 2.66
N GLU A 174 -11.40 -4.67 1.52
CA GLU A 174 -11.00 -5.96 0.96
C GLU A 174 -9.68 -5.81 0.18
N ALA A 175 -8.70 -6.69 0.47
CA ALA A 175 -7.44 -6.75 -0.25
C ALA A 175 -7.54 -7.70 -1.44
N GLN A 176 -7.11 -7.25 -2.62
CA GLN A 176 -6.92 -8.10 -3.81
C GLN A 176 -5.42 -8.17 -4.12
N VAL A 177 -4.70 -8.99 -3.35
CA VAL A 177 -3.24 -9.12 -3.47
C VAL A 177 -2.89 -10.59 -3.71
N ALA A 178 -2.37 -10.87 -4.91
CA ALA A 178 -1.88 -12.19 -5.25
C ALA A 178 -0.50 -12.39 -4.61
N VAL A 179 -0.27 -13.55 -3.99
CA VAL A 179 0.99 -13.87 -3.32
C VAL A 179 1.87 -14.64 -4.28
N ASP A 180 3.10 -14.19 -4.47
CA ASP A 180 4.14 -14.99 -5.12
C ASP A 180 4.60 -16.03 -4.10
N ASP A 181 4.50 -17.31 -4.48
CA ASP A 181 5.09 -18.38 -3.71
C ASP A 181 6.60 -18.17 -3.70
N CYS A 182 7.12 -17.52 -2.66
CA CYS A 182 8.55 -17.39 -2.49
C CYS A 182 9.20 -18.77 -2.63
N CYS A 183 10.30 -18.85 -3.38
CA CYS A 183 11.08 -20.07 -3.56
C CYS A 183 11.36 -20.78 -2.23
N CYS A 184 11.53 -20.02 -1.13
CA CYS A 184 11.68 -20.53 0.23
C CYS A 184 10.41 -21.22 0.79
N ALA A 185 9.23 -20.67 0.56
CA ALA A 185 7.96 -21.29 0.98
C ALA A 185 7.68 -22.56 0.17
N ARG A 186 7.95 -22.52 -1.14
CA ARG A 186 7.88 -23.69 -2.03
C ARG A 186 8.90 -24.76 -1.61
N ALA A 187 10.13 -24.38 -1.28
CA ALA A 187 11.16 -25.31 -0.79
C ALA A 187 10.82 -25.89 0.61
N ALA A 188 10.22 -25.10 1.50
CA ALA A 188 9.73 -25.58 2.79
C ALA A 188 8.55 -26.55 2.62
N ALA A 189 7.60 -26.24 1.74
CA ALA A 189 6.49 -27.14 1.41
C ALA A 189 6.96 -28.45 0.75
N LEU A 190 7.97 -28.39 -0.12
CA LEU A 190 8.59 -29.58 -0.72
C LEU A 190 9.34 -30.43 0.30
N ARG A 191 9.96 -29.83 1.33
CA ARG A 191 10.59 -30.54 2.45
C ARG A 191 9.59 -31.16 3.42
N SER A 192 8.41 -30.56 3.54
CA SER A 192 7.27 -31.08 4.31
C SER A 192 6.41 -32.07 3.52
N GLY A 193 6.79 -32.39 2.27
CA GLY A 193 6.23 -33.51 1.53
C GLY A 193 6.40 -34.80 2.34
N PRO A 194 5.45 -35.75 2.28
CA PRO A 194 5.45 -36.92 3.14
C PRO A 194 6.78 -37.64 2.98
N ILE A 195 7.49 -37.81 4.10
CA ILE A 195 8.61 -38.73 4.20
C ILE A 195 7.99 -40.12 4.00
N THR A 196 7.87 -40.57 2.76
CA THR A 196 7.76 -41.99 2.47
C THR A 196 9.13 -42.57 2.79
N ALA A 197 9.28 -42.91 4.07
CA ALA A 197 10.36 -43.73 4.57
C ALA A 197 10.48 -44.99 3.69
N GLY A 198 11.73 -45.40 3.48
CA GLY A 198 12.13 -46.29 2.41
C GLY A 198 11.44 -47.66 2.35
N SER A 199 11.48 -48.16 1.12
CA SER A 199 11.62 -49.57 0.73
C SER A 199 10.56 -50.55 1.21
N ASP A 200 9.60 -50.81 0.32
CA ASP A 200 9.15 -52.18 0.04
C ASP A 200 8.98 -52.35 -1.48
N PRO A 201 9.78 -53.19 -2.16
CA PRO A 201 9.67 -53.42 -3.60
C PRO A 201 8.66 -54.53 -3.90
N THR A 202 7.44 -54.46 -3.35
CA THR A 202 6.38 -55.43 -3.68
C THR A 202 4.99 -54.89 -3.35
N ALA A 203 4.52 -53.90 -4.11
CA ALA A 203 3.09 -53.56 -4.16
C ALA A 203 2.76 -52.76 -5.44
N MET A 204 3.15 -53.29 -6.59
CA MET A 204 2.42 -53.00 -7.82
C MET A 204 1.08 -53.72 -7.68
N THR A 205 -0.02 -53.00 -7.40
CA THR A 205 -1.37 -53.19 -7.98
C THR A 205 -2.38 -52.24 -7.32
N SER A 206 -2.96 -51.37 -8.15
CA SER A 206 -4.26 -50.68 -8.00
C SER A 206 -4.55 -49.83 -6.75
N ALA A 207 -4.68 -48.52 -6.95
CA ALA A 207 -5.59 -47.70 -6.16
C ALA A 207 -6.30 -46.68 -7.07
N LEU A 208 -7.42 -47.12 -7.65
CA LEU A 208 -8.46 -46.24 -8.20
C LEU A 208 -9.14 -45.51 -7.03
N LEU A 209 -8.96 -44.19 -6.93
CA LEU A 209 -9.74 -43.37 -6.01
C LEU A 209 -10.93 -42.74 -6.74
N ARG A 210 -12.12 -43.18 -6.34
CA ARG A 210 -13.45 -42.72 -6.76
C ARG A 210 -13.69 -41.26 -6.35
N LEU A 211 -14.26 -40.49 -7.28
CA LEU A 211 -14.84 -39.17 -7.04
C LEU A 211 -16.02 -39.24 -6.07
N ARG A 212 -16.10 -38.20 -5.22
CA ARG A 212 -17.02 -38.01 -4.10
C ARG A 212 -18.49 -37.89 -4.53
N ARG A 213 -19.38 -38.31 -3.61
CA ARG A 213 -20.80 -37.92 -3.57
C ARG A 213 -20.93 -36.45 -3.17
#